data_AF-A0A4Y9ZUF2-F1
#
_entry.id   AF-A0A4Y9ZUF2-F1
#
_cell.length_a   1.000
_cell.length_b   1.000
_cell.length_c   1.000
_cell.angle_alpha   90.00
_cell.angle_beta   90.00
_cell.angle_gamma   90.00
#
_symmetry.space_group_name_H-M   'P 1'
#
loop_
_entity.id
_entity.type
_entity.pdbx_description
1 polymer ?
#
loop_
_entity_poly.entity_id
_entity_poly.type
_entity_poly.pdbx_seq_one_letter_code
_entity_poly.pdbx_strand_id
1 'polypeptide(L)' 'MVIPAMDHIDSSFTTDALATKYNPAICASLNIAKHTLNHYYTMTDLSEVYRIAMVLHP' A
#
# COMPACT_ATOMS: atom_id res chain seq x y z
N MET A 1 -2.87 2.28 -13.58
CA MET A 1 -1.72 1.61 -12.94
C MET A 1 -1.88 1.77 -11.43
N VAL A 2 -2.54 0.82 -10.75
CA VAL A 2 -2.90 0.92 -9.31
C VAL A 2 -1.84 0.30 -8.41
N ILE A 3 -1.24 -0.82 -8.81
CA ILE A 3 -0.22 -1.54 -8.02
C ILE A 3 0.99 -0.67 -7.73
N PRO A 4 1.61 0.03 -8.70
CA PRO A 4 2.78 0.85 -8.39
C PRO A 4 2.42 2.10 -7.58
N ALA A 5 1.18 2.59 -7.66
CA ALA A 5 0.70 3.64 -6.77
C ALA A 5 0.55 3.10 -5.34
N MET A 6 0.02 1.90 -5.18
CA MET A 6 -0.04 1.21 -3.88
C MET A 6 1.37 0.92 -3.33
N ASP A 7 2.32 0.49 -4.17
CA ASP A 7 3.70 0.18 -3.78
C ASP A 7 4.39 1.44 -3.25
N HIS A 8 4.15 2.56 -3.94
CA HIS A 8 4.69 3.84 -3.51
C HIS A 8 4.12 4.29 -2.15
N ILE A 9 2.83 4.09 -1.92
CA ILE A 9 2.17 4.42 -0.64
C ILE A 9 2.68 3.50 0.47
N ASP A 10 2.78 2.18 0.23
CA ASP A 10 3.28 1.23 1.22
C ASP A 10 4.73 1.53 1.62
N SER A 11 5.59 1.82 0.63
CA SER A 11 6.98 2.22 0.88
C SER A 11 7.07 3.48 1.73
N SER A 12 6.24 4.49 1.42
CA SER A 12 6.18 5.75 2.17
C SER A 12 5.71 5.52 3.60
N PHE A 13 4.62 4.78 3.80
CA PHE A 13 4.10 4.48 5.12
C PHE A 13 5.07 3.63 5.95
N THR A 14 5.77 2.67 5.32
CA THR A 14 6.81 1.86 5.98
C THR A 14 7.93 2.75 6.51
N THR A 15 8.41 3.65 5.67
CA THR A 15 9.51 4.55 6.01
C THR A 15 9.09 5.51 7.12
N ASP A 16 7.92 6.13 6.99
CA ASP A 16 7.44 7.13 7.95
C ASP A 16 6.97 6.51 9.27
N ALA A 17 6.42 5.29 9.28
CA ALA A 17 6.04 4.61 10.52
C ALA A 17 7.24 4.30 11.42
N LEU A 18 8.43 4.13 10.82
CA LEU A 18 9.69 3.89 11.53
C LEU A 18 10.48 5.19 11.81
N ALA A 19 10.03 6.33 11.28
CA ALA A 19 10.74 7.58 11.42
C ALA A 19 10.54 8.18 12.81
N THR A 20 11.65 8.48 13.49
CA THR A 20 11.66 9.09 14.84
C THR A 20 11.19 10.54 14.87
N LYS A 21 10.98 11.15 13.69
CA LYS A 21 10.50 12.53 13.53
C LYS A 21 9.00 12.71 13.82
N TYR A 22 8.23 11.61 13.89
CA TYR A 22 6.79 11.66 14.15
C TYR A 22 6.45 11.24 15.58
N ASN A 23 5.33 11.77 16.08
CA ASN A 23 4.75 11.32 17.34
C ASN A 23 4.28 9.85 17.21
N PRO A 24 4.38 9.04 18.28
CA PRO A 24 3.84 7.68 18.32
C PRO A 24 2.41 7.50 17.76
N ALA A 25 1.51 8.46 17.95
CA ALA A 25 0.15 8.43 17.40
C ALA A 25 0.14 8.43 15.87
N ILE A 26 1.00 9.22 15.23
CA ILE A 26 1.14 9.26 13.76
C ILE A 26 1.71 7.92 13.27
N CYS A 27 2.76 7.39 13.93
CA CYS A 27 3.31 6.08 13.60
C CYS A 27 2.26 4.96 13.73
N ALA A 28 1.42 5.00 14.77
CA ALA A 28 0.32 4.06 14.94
C ALA A 28 -0.72 4.18 13.82
N SER A 29 -1.12 5.40 13.45
CA SER A 29 -2.03 5.64 12.32
C SER A 29 -1.46 5.14 11.00
N LEU A 30 -0.17 5.34 10.75
CA LEU A 30 0.50 4.82 9.54
C LEU A 30 0.48 3.29 9.50
N ASN A 31 0.73 2.61 10.64
CA ASN A 31 0.64 1.16 10.71
C ASN A 31 -0.78 0.64 10.44
N ILE A 32 -1.81 1.32 10.95
CA ILE A 32 -3.21 1.00 10.65
C ILE A 32 -3.49 1.19 9.15
N ALA A 33 -3.08 2.33 8.59
CA ALA A 33 -3.26 2.63 7.17
C ALA A 33 -2.57 1.58 6.26
N LYS A 34 -1.38 1.11 6.63
CA LYS A 34 -0.71 0.00 5.95
C LYS A 34 -1.51 -1.29 6.00
N HIS A 35 -2.09 -1.63 7.16
CA HIS A 35 -2.91 -2.84 7.28
C HIS A 35 -4.13 -2.76 6.35
N THR A 36 -4.78 -1.60 6.29
CA THR A 36 -5.87 -1.35 5.34
C THR A 36 -5.39 -1.44 3.88
N LEU A 37 -4.24 -0.87 3.56
CA LEU A 37 -3.66 -0.95 2.21
C LEU A 37 -3.38 -2.41 1.81
N ASN A 38 -2.82 -3.23 2.71
CA ASN A 38 -2.56 -4.65 2.49
C ASN A 38 -3.84 -5.46 2.21
N HIS A 39 -4.96 -5.09 2.84
CA HIS A 39 -6.25 -5.68 2.52
C HIS A 39 -6.64 -5.38 1.06
N TYR A 40 -6.49 -4.13 0.63
CA TYR A 40 -6.75 -3.75 -0.76
C TYR A 40 -5.76 -4.37 -1.75
N TYR A 41 -4.50 -4.60 -1.38
CA TYR A 41 -3.57 -5.40 -2.17
C TYR A 41 -4.13 -6.78 -2.46
N THR A 42 -4.60 -7.47 -1.40
CA THR A 42 -5.17 -8.82 -1.53
C THR A 42 -6.38 -8.80 -2.47
N MET A 43 -7.27 -7.83 -2.33
CA MET A 43 -8.44 -7.72 -3.22
C MET A 43 -8.05 -7.38 -4.67
N THR A 44 -7.04 -6.54 -4.85
CA THR A 44 -6.55 -6.14 -6.17
C THR A 44 -5.85 -7.30 -6.88
N ASP A 45 -5.05 -8.09 -6.16
CA ASP A 45 -4.40 -9.29 -6.68
C ASP A 45 -5.41 -10.37 -7.08
N LEU A 46 -6.47 -10.53 -6.28
CA LEU A 46 -7.57 -11.47 -6.59
C LEU A 46 -8.50 -10.97 -7.70
N SER A 47 -8.44 -9.69 -8.08
CA SER A 47 -9.30 -9.13 -9.12
C SER A 47 -8.88 -9.62 -10.50
N GLU A 48 -9.75 -10.38 -11.17
CA GLU A 48 -9.53 -10.83 -12.55
C GLU A 48 -9.29 -9.67 -13.52
N VAL A 49 -10.06 -8.59 -13.36
CA VAL A 49 -9.91 -7.37 -14.17
C VAL A 49 -8.50 -6.80 -14.01
N TYR A 50 -8.01 -6.77 -12.78
CA TYR A 50 -6.70 -6.23 -12.49
C TYR A 50 -5.57 -7.13 -13.00
N ARG A 51 -5.72 -8.46 -12.87
CA ARG A 51 -4.78 -9.44 -13.43
C ARG A 51 -4.70 -9.34 -14.96
N ILE A 52 -5.83 -9.21 -15.65
CA ILE A 52 -5.87 -8.99 -17.10
C ILE A 52 -5.14 -7.69 -17.46
N ALA A 53 -5.41 -6.60 -16.74
CA ALA A 53 -4.76 -5.31 -16.98
C ALA A 53 -3.24 -5.33 -16.70
N MET A 54 -2.74 -6.17 -15.78
CA MET A 54 -1.31 -6.37 -15.55
C MET A 54 -0.65 -7.17 -16.68
N VAL A 55 -1.30 -8.21 -17.20
CA VAL A 55 -0.77 -8.99 -18.33
C VAL A 55 -0.72 -8.18 -19.62
N LEU A 56 -1.68 -7.26 -19.79
CA LEU A 56 -1.78 -6.37 -20.96
C LEU A 56 -0.97 -5.07 -20.81
N HIS A 57 -0.24 -4.88 -19.72
CA HIS A 57 0.65 -3.73 -19.58
C HIS A 57 1.86 -3.91 -20.53
N PRO A 58 2.23 -2.89 -21.33
CA PRO A 58 3.39 -2.96 -22.22
C PRO A 58 4.72 -3.06 -21.48
#